data_AF-A0A3S0I6T5-F1
#
_entry.id   AF-A0A3S0I6T5-F1
#
_cell.length_a   1.000
_cell.length_b   1.000
_cell.length_c   1.000
_cell.angle_alpha   90.00
_cell.angle_beta   90.00
_cell.angle_gamma   90.00
#
_symmetry.space_group_name_H-M   'P 1'
#
loop_
_entity.id
_entity.type
_entity.pdbx_description
1 polymer ?
#
loop_
_entity_poly.entity_id
_entity_poly.type
_entity_poly.pdbx_seq_one_letter_code
_entity_poly.pdbx_strand_id
1 'polypeptide(L)'
;MVKNLLKKYSFLFMATLFMWLKTYVIYKTSFDIKIENGMQAFILFLNPLSFLLLLFGLGLFMKERARNIYVISVGIVSTLVLIANVMFYKFFNDFLTIPVLFQSSNMGDLGSSIGELVNPLYLLLFIDVFLLIWWASKRNNDVQKATVKESWIYFVMVTAIFIINLGLAESERPQLLTRSFDREILVKNIGIFNFHIYDGVLQTRTSTKKALANSDELTEIQNYLMANKPKPNEKMFGIAEKRNVIFVSMESTQSFVVNERLNGEEITPFLNDFIGVPSGKCGFTTLNYFFGNKNLASPTLSRRSKVS
;
A
#
# COMPACT_ATOMS: atom_id res chain seq x y z
N MET A 1 11.87 -39.05 -22.19
CA MET A 1 11.69 -38.54 -20.81
C MET A 1 11.35 -37.04 -20.78
N VAL A 2 12.18 -36.16 -21.36
CA VAL A 2 11.99 -34.68 -21.35
C VAL A 2 10.67 -34.22 -21.98
N LYS A 3 10.29 -34.74 -23.17
CA LYS A 3 9.01 -34.37 -23.84
C LYS A 3 7.77 -34.64 -22.98
N ASN A 4 7.75 -35.73 -22.21
CA ASN A 4 6.63 -36.08 -21.33
C ASN A 4 6.59 -35.20 -20.07
N LEU A 5 7.74 -34.85 -19.52
CA LEU A 5 7.84 -33.87 -18.42
C LEU A 5 7.37 -32.48 -18.87
N LEU A 6 7.81 -32.01 -20.04
CA LEU A 6 7.37 -30.74 -20.61
C LEU A 6 5.86 -30.73 -20.83
N LYS A 7 5.28 -31.78 -21.42
CA LYS A 7 3.83 -31.91 -21.59
C LYS A 7 3.08 -31.91 -20.24
N LYS A 8 3.66 -32.52 -19.19
CA LYS A 8 3.04 -32.61 -17.86
C LYS A 8 2.91 -31.25 -17.17
N TYR A 9 3.92 -30.39 -17.32
CA TYR A 9 4.01 -29.09 -16.62
C TYR A 9 3.76 -27.88 -17.53
N SER A 10 3.54 -28.07 -18.84
CA SER A 10 3.40 -26.96 -19.80
C SER A 10 2.28 -25.99 -19.45
N PHE A 11 1.16 -26.47 -18.92
CA PHE A 11 0.02 -25.60 -18.56
C PHE A 11 0.38 -24.65 -17.41
N LEU A 12 0.99 -25.18 -16.35
CA LEU A 12 1.43 -24.38 -15.20
C LEU A 12 2.53 -23.40 -15.60
N PHE A 13 3.50 -23.87 -16.41
CA PHE A 13 4.57 -23.03 -16.93
C PHE A 13 4.01 -21.85 -17.75
N MET A 14 3.08 -22.12 -18.69
CA MET A 14 2.50 -21.06 -19.52
C MET A 14 1.69 -20.06 -18.70
N ALA A 15 0.90 -20.53 -17.73
CA ALA A 15 0.15 -19.65 -16.85
C ALA A 15 1.08 -18.75 -16.02
N THR A 16 2.18 -19.32 -15.51
CA THR A 16 3.21 -18.56 -14.80
C THR A 16 3.84 -17.52 -15.71
N LEU A 17 4.24 -17.92 -16.93
CA LEU A 17 4.88 -17.05 -17.91
C LEU A 17 3.97 -15.87 -18.31
N PHE A 18 2.71 -16.14 -18.63
CA PHE A 18 1.75 -15.09 -18.97
C PHE A 18 1.52 -14.12 -17.83
N MET A 19 1.30 -14.64 -16.63
CA MET A 19 1.06 -13.80 -15.46
C MET A 19 2.29 -12.97 -15.09
N TRP A 20 3.49 -13.54 -15.23
CA TRP A 20 4.75 -12.87 -14.97
C TRP A 20 5.01 -11.72 -15.95
N LEU A 21 4.94 -11.99 -17.26
CA LEU A 21 5.14 -10.98 -18.30
C LEU A 21 4.09 -9.87 -18.20
N LYS A 22 2.82 -10.22 -17.98
CA LYS A 22 1.74 -9.26 -17.75
C LYS A 22 2.05 -8.34 -16.58
N THR A 23 2.45 -8.90 -15.45
CA THR A 23 2.78 -8.12 -14.24
C THR A 23 3.93 -7.17 -14.51
N TYR A 24 4.98 -7.63 -15.20
CA TYR A 24 6.11 -6.78 -15.56
C TYR A 24 5.73 -5.65 -16.53
N VAL A 25 4.89 -5.93 -17.53
CA VAL A 25 4.35 -4.89 -18.43
C VAL A 25 3.55 -3.85 -17.66
N ILE A 26 2.72 -4.28 -16.70
CA ILE A 26 1.96 -3.35 -15.84
C ILE A 26 2.92 -2.48 -15.01
N TYR A 27 3.97 -3.06 -14.43
CA TYR A 27 4.98 -2.30 -13.67
C TYR A 27 5.63 -1.20 -14.49
N LYS A 28 5.84 -1.43 -15.79
CA LYS A 28 6.48 -0.45 -16.68
C LYS A 28 5.54 0.58 -17.27
N THR A 29 4.25 0.27 -17.38
CA THR A 29 3.27 1.12 -18.08
C THR A 29 2.28 1.83 -17.16
N SER A 30 1.98 1.24 -16.00
CA SER A 30 0.90 1.70 -15.12
C SER A 30 1.38 2.25 -13.78
N PHE A 31 2.63 1.95 -13.38
CA PHE A 31 3.21 2.42 -12.12
C PHE A 31 4.45 3.27 -12.41
N ASP A 32 4.60 4.38 -11.69
CA ASP A 32 5.74 5.29 -11.81
C ASP A 32 6.88 4.86 -10.87
N ILE A 33 7.33 3.61 -11.03
CA ILE A 33 8.37 3.02 -10.16
C ILE A 33 9.74 3.54 -10.59
N LYS A 34 10.44 4.23 -9.68
CA LYS A 34 11.78 4.77 -9.96
C LYS A 34 12.84 3.67 -9.92
N ILE A 35 13.50 3.46 -11.06
CA ILE A 35 14.60 2.50 -11.25
C ILE A 35 15.91 3.27 -11.36
N GLU A 36 16.81 3.10 -10.40
CA GLU A 36 18.06 3.86 -10.33
C GLU A 36 19.23 3.15 -11.00
N ASN A 37 19.21 1.81 -11.04
CA ASN A 37 20.33 1.00 -11.52
C ASN A 37 19.86 -0.33 -12.13
N GLY A 38 20.80 -1.06 -12.75
CA GLY A 38 20.51 -2.36 -13.38
C GLY A 38 20.08 -3.46 -12.40
N MET A 39 20.55 -3.42 -11.15
CA MET A 39 20.14 -4.36 -10.10
C MET A 39 18.66 -4.18 -9.75
N GLN A 40 18.20 -2.94 -9.57
CA GLN A 40 16.78 -2.63 -9.32
C GLN A 40 15.90 -3.07 -10.48
N ALA A 41 16.34 -2.86 -11.73
CA ALA A 41 15.62 -3.34 -12.91
C ALA A 41 15.50 -4.88 -12.91
N PHE A 42 16.59 -5.56 -12.58
CA PHE A 42 16.62 -7.03 -12.51
C PHE A 42 15.75 -7.57 -11.37
N ILE A 43 15.79 -6.96 -10.19
CA ILE A 43 14.93 -7.31 -9.04
C ILE A 43 13.46 -7.11 -9.43
N LEU A 44 13.10 -5.96 -10.00
CA LEU A 44 11.73 -5.67 -10.43
C LEU A 44 11.21 -6.68 -11.46
N PHE A 45 12.07 -7.09 -12.40
CA PHE A 45 11.74 -8.12 -13.38
C PHE A 45 11.53 -9.49 -12.72
N LEU A 46 12.38 -9.87 -11.78
CA LEU A 46 12.34 -11.20 -11.15
C LEU A 46 11.26 -11.34 -10.07
N ASN A 47 10.93 -10.25 -9.36
CA ASN A 47 10.12 -10.30 -8.15
C ASN A 47 8.72 -10.95 -8.29
N PRO A 48 7.98 -10.84 -9.42
CA PRO A 48 6.66 -11.48 -9.48
C PRO A 48 6.80 -12.99 -9.64
N LEU A 49 7.90 -13.45 -10.22
CA LEU A 49 8.11 -14.84 -10.59
C LEU A 49 8.17 -15.76 -9.36
N SER A 50 8.87 -15.34 -8.30
CA SER A 50 9.05 -16.15 -7.08
C SER A 50 7.69 -16.46 -6.42
N PHE A 51 6.81 -15.46 -6.34
CA PHE A 51 5.46 -15.63 -5.82
C PHE A 51 4.57 -16.45 -6.75
N LEU A 52 4.58 -16.15 -8.05
CA LEU A 52 3.72 -16.84 -9.01
C LEU A 52 4.04 -18.34 -9.11
N LEU A 53 5.32 -18.70 -9.00
CA LEU A 53 5.75 -20.10 -8.91
C LEU A 53 5.19 -20.78 -7.66
N LEU A 54 5.28 -20.15 -6.47
CA LEU A 54 4.69 -20.71 -5.26
C LEU A 54 3.17 -20.89 -5.42
N LEU A 55 2.49 -19.84 -5.87
CA LEU A 55 1.03 -19.77 -5.91
C LEU A 55 0.42 -20.76 -6.94
N PHE A 56 0.92 -20.78 -8.17
CA PHE A 56 0.47 -21.75 -9.18
C PHE A 56 1.00 -23.15 -8.91
N GLY A 57 2.17 -23.27 -8.28
CA GLY A 57 2.80 -24.51 -7.83
C GLY A 57 1.92 -25.39 -6.95
N LEU A 58 1.03 -24.79 -6.14
CA LEU A 58 0.05 -25.54 -5.33
C LEU A 58 -0.86 -26.44 -6.17
N GLY A 59 -1.08 -26.10 -7.45
CA GLY A 59 -1.83 -26.93 -8.38
C GLY A 59 -1.17 -28.29 -8.68
N LEU A 60 0.13 -28.45 -8.40
CA LEU A 60 0.83 -29.73 -8.59
C LEU A 60 0.30 -30.86 -7.70
N PHE A 61 -0.33 -30.53 -6.57
CA PHE A 61 -0.97 -31.50 -5.69
C PHE A 61 -2.33 -32.00 -6.19
N MET A 62 -2.81 -31.48 -7.32
CA MET A 62 -4.13 -31.79 -7.88
C MET A 62 -4.02 -32.63 -9.17
N LYS A 63 -5.10 -33.36 -9.51
CA LYS A 63 -5.25 -34.01 -10.83
C LYS A 63 -5.39 -32.95 -11.92
N GLU A 64 -5.07 -33.28 -13.18
CA GLU A 64 -4.97 -32.30 -14.28
C GLU A 64 -6.18 -31.37 -14.41
N ARG A 65 -7.41 -31.89 -14.42
CA ARG A 65 -8.62 -31.07 -14.53
C ARG A 65 -8.76 -30.06 -13.38
N ALA A 66 -8.60 -30.53 -12.15
CA ALA A 66 -8.67 -29.69 -10.96
C ALA A 66 -7.52 -28.67 -10.89
N ARG A 67 -6.31 -29.08 -11.30
CA ARG A 67 -5.15 -28.20 -11.42
C ARG A 67 -5.40 -27.07 -12.41
N ASN A 68 -5.95 -27.38 -13.58
CA ASN A 68 -6.21 -26.36 -14.61
C ASN A 68 -7.27 -25.36 -14.13
N ILE A 69 -8.35 -25.84 -13.50
CA ILE A 69 -9.37 -24.98 -12.88
C ILE A 69 -8.73 -24.09 -11.80
N TYR A 70 -7.96 -24.68 -10.88
CA TYR A 70 -7.26 -23.94 -9.84
C TYR A 70 -6.36 -22.84 -10.40
N VAL A 71 -5.48 -23.17 -11.35
CA VAL A 71 -4.55 -22.19 -11.96
C VAL A 71 -5.31 -21.08 -12.68
N ILE A 72 -6.40 -21.40 -13.40
CA ILE A 72 -7.25 -20.40 -14.05
C ILE A 72 -7.93 -19.50 -13.01
N SER A 73 -8.56 -20.07 -11.99
CA SER A 73 -9.23 -19.32 -10.93
C SER A 73 -8.28 -18.38 -10.20
N VAL A 74 -7.10 -18.88 -9.85
CA VAL A 74 -6.05 -18.08 -9.20
C VAL A 74 -5.50 -17.02 -10.15
N GLY A 75 -5.37 -17.31 -11.45
CA GLY A 75 -4.98 -16.33 -12.47
C GLY A 75 -6.01 -15.20 -12.62
N ILE A 76 -7.31 -15.52 -12.57
CA ILE A 76 -8.40 -14.53 -12.56
C ILE A 76 -8.28 -13.63 -11.32
N VAL A 77 -8.19 -14.22 -10.13
CA VAL A 77 -8.06 -13.46 -8.88
C VAL A 77 -6.82 -12.57 -8.89
N SER A 78 -5.68 -13.10 -9.34
CA SER A 78 -4.43 -12.33 -9.40
C SER A 78 -4.51 -11.20 -10.43
N THR A 79 -5.23 -11.40 -11.54
CA THR A 79 -5.49 -10.35 -12.54
C THR A 79 -6.41 -9.26 -11.98
N LEU A 80 -7.45 -9.64 -11.22
CA LEU A 80 -8.30 -8.67 -10.51
C LEU A 80 -7.51 -7.85 -9.49
N VAL A 81 -6.61 -8.49 -8.72
CA VAL A 81 -5.72 -7.79 -7.79
C VAL A 81 -4.83 -6.80 -8.54
N LEU A 82 -4.25 -7.18 -9.70
CA LEU A 82 -3.47 -6.24 -10.51
C LEU A 82 -4.30 -5.05 -10.99
N ILE A 83 -5.50 -5.29 -11.52
CA ILE A 83 -6.41 -4.23 -11.99
C ILE A 83 -6.77 -3.29 -10.84
N ALA A 84 -7.12 -3.83 -9.68
CA ALA A 84 -7.43 -3.03 -8.50
C ALA A 84 -6.27 -2.11 -8.10
N ASN A 85 -5.03 -2.61 -8.16
CA ASN A 85 -3.86 -1.78 -7.88
C ASN A 85 -3.59 -0.76 -8.98
N VAL A 86 -3.79 -1.07 -10.25
CA VAL A 86 -3.65 -0.10 -11.35
C VAL A 86 -4.63 1.06 -11.18
N MET A 87 -5.89 0.77 -10.88
CA MET A 87 -6.90 1.81 -10.66
C MET A 87 -6.59 2.65 -9.42
N PHE A 88 -6.23 1.99 -8.32
CA PHE A 88 -5.88 2.67 -7.08
C PHE A 88 -4.63 3.56 -7.25
N TYR A 89 -3.60 3.06 -7.93
CA TYR A 89 -2.37 3.81 -8.19
C TYR A 89 -2.60 5.02 -9.08
N LYS A 90 -3.45 4.92 -10.11
CA LYS A 90 -3.78 6.08 -10.96
C LYS A 90 -4.43 7.22 -10.20
N PHE A 91 -5.19 6.91 -9.14
CA PHE A 91 -5.88 7.93 -8.35
C PHE A 91 -5.02 8.46 -7.20
N PHE A 92 -4.36 7.57 -6.45
CA PHE A 92 -3.63 7.94 -5.22
C PHE A 92 -2.11 8.03 -5.38
N ASN A 93 -1.57 7.63 -6.54
CA ASN A 93 -0.13 7.43 -6.76
C ASN A 93 0.52 6.54 -5.68
N ASP A 94 -0.22 5.52 -5.24
CA ASP A 94 0.19 4.59 -4.18
C ASP A 94 -0.46 3.21 -4.41
N PHE A 95 0.02 2.18 -3.71
CA PHE A 95 -0.49 0.82 -3.82
C PHE A 95 -1.64 0.55 -2.86
N LEU A 96 -2.60 -0.25 -3.33
CA LEU A 96 -3.77 -0.64 -2.57
C LEU A 96 -3.34 -1.49 -1.36
N THR A 97 -3.90 -1.22 -0.18
CA THR A 97 -3.64 -1.99 1.03
C THR A 97 -4.91 -2.66 1.56
N ILE A 98 -4.75 -3.76 2.25
CA ILE A 98 -5.83 -4.53 2.89
C ILE A 98 -6.66 -3.65 3.85
N PRO A 99 -6.08 -2.79 4.71
CA PRO A 99 -6.88 -1.93 5.59
C PRO A 99 -7.76 -0.95 4.83
N VAL A 100 -7.37 -0.51 3.63
CA VAL A 100 -8.20 0.41 2.82
C VAL A 100 -9.45 -0.32 2.33
N LEU A 101 -9.34 -1.58 1.94
CA LEU A 101 -10.47 -2.41 1.49
C LEU A 101 -11.55 -2.62 2.56
N PHE A 102 -11.16 -2.58 3.84
CA PHE A 102 -12.08 -2.75 4.98
C PHE A 102 -12.55 -1.42 5.60
N GLN A 103 -12.08 -0.27 5.11
CA GLN A 103 -12.52 1.06 5.56
C GLN A 103 -13.72 1.54 4.73
N SER A 104 -14.88 0.96 4.98
CA SER A 104 -16.13 1.22 4.23
C SER A 104 -16.58 2.68 4.26
N SER A 105 -16.37 3.40 5.38
CA SER A 105 -16.79 4.80 5.53
C SER A 105 -16.03 5.77 4.63
N ASN A 106 -14.75 5.48 4.34
CA ASN A 106 -13.92 6.33 3.49
C ASN A 106 -13.93 5.85 2.02
N MET A 107 -14.25 4.58 1.77
CA MET A 107 -14.32 4.03 0.41
C MET A 107 -15.58 4.43 -0.35
N GLY A 108 -16.66 4.89 0.30
CA GLY A 108 -17.88 5.30 -0.39
C GLY A 108 -17.65 6.46 -1.36
N ASP A 109 -17.05 7.55 -0.87
CA ASP A 109 -16.78 8.75 -1.66
C ASP A 109 -15.55 8.59 -2.56
N LEU A 110 -14.54 7.83 -2.13
CA LEU A 110 -13.33 7.58 -2.93
C LEU A 110 -13.58 6.54 -4.03
N GLY A 111 -14.45 5.56 -3.77
CA GLY A 111 -14.72 4.44 -4.68
C GLY A 111 -15.43 4.85 -5.96
N SER A 112 -16.32 5.86 -5.89
CA SER A 112 -16.96 6.43 -7.08
C SER A 112 -15.94 7.07 -8.02
N SER A 113 -15.01 7.88 -7.49
CA SER A 113 -13.95 8.51 -8.29
C SER A 113 -12.95 7.50 -8.87
N ILE A 114 -12.63 6.43 -8.14
CA ILE A 114 -11.79 5.33 -8.68
C ILE A 114 -12.56 4.58 -9.78
N GLY A 115 -13.88 4.41 -9.62
CA GLY A 115 -14.76 3.79 -10.61
C GLY A 115 -14.80 4.55 -11.94
N GLU A 116 -14.70 5.88 -11.92
CA GLU A 116 -14.61 6.70 -13.13
C GLU A 116 -13.31 6.47 -13.92
N LEU A 117 -12.26 5.96 -13.27
CA LEU A 117 -10.99 5.59 -13.92
C LEU A 117 -11.00 4.18 -14.52
N VAL A 118 -12.12 3.46 -14.46
CA VAL A 118 -12.27 2.14 -15.10
C VAL A 118 -12.15 2.32 -16.60
N ASN A 119 -11.09 1.74 -17.17
CA ASN A 119 -10.86 1.74 -18.60
C ASN A 119 -11.24 0.38 -19.17
N PRO A 120 -12.09 0.31 -20.23
CA PRO A 120 -12.40 -0.95 -20.91
C PRO A 120 -11.17 -1.75 -21.37
N LEU A 121 -10.04 -1.08 -21.63
CA LEU A 121 -8.77 -1.73 -21.98
C LEU A 121 -8.25 -2.66 -20.88
N TYR A 122 -8.68 -2.52 -19.62
CA TYR A 122 -8.33 -3.47 -18.57
C TYR A 122 -8.88 -4.88 -18.83
N LEU A 123 -9.92 -5.03 -19.67
CA LEU A 123 -10.38 -6.34 -20.13
C LEU A 123 -9.32 -7.09 -20.96
N LEU A 124 -8.40 -6.37 -21.62
CA LEU A 124 -7.29 -6.99 -22.35
C LEU A 124 -6.33 -7.75 -21.42
N LEU A 125 -6.31 -7.42 -20.12
CA LEU A 125 -5.51 -8.15 -19.12
C LEU A 125 -6.04 -9.56 -18.85
N PHE A 126 -7.22 -9.93 -19.36
CA PHE A 126 -7.77 -11.29 -19.30
C PHE A 126 -7.51 -12.14 -20.55
N ILE A 127 -6.86 -11.61 -21.60
CA ILE A 127 -6.60 -12.35 -22.85
C ILE A 127 -5.89 -13.67 -22.58
N ASP A 128 -4.84 -13.66 -21.76
CA ASP A 128 -4.11 -14.86 -21.36
C ASP A 128 -4.98 -15.87 -20.62
N VAL A 129 -5.89 -15.40 -19.76
CA VAL A 129 -6.86 -16.26 -19.07
C VAL A 129 -7.79 -16.94 -20.07
N PHE A 130 -8.31 -16.20 -21.05
CA PHE A 130 -9.15 -16.78 -22.11
C PHE A 130 -8.38 -17.82 -22.94
N LEU A 131 -7.12 -17.54 -23.27
CA LEU A 131 -6.24 -18.50 -23.95
C LEU A 131 -6.01 -19.76 -23.12
N LEU A 132 -5.80 -19.63 -21.81
CA LEU A 132 -5.64 -20.78 -20.90
C LEU A 132 -6.93 -21.59 -20.76
N ILE A 133 -8.11 -20.95 -20.70
CA ILE A 133 -9.42 -21.61 -20.68
C ILE A 133 -9.62 -22.41 -21.97
N TRP A 134 -9.39 -21.78 -23.12
CA TRP A 134 -9.49 -22.45 -24.42
C TRP A 134 -8.53 -23.64 -24.51
N TRP A 135 -7.27 -23.48 -24.10
CA TRP A 135 -6.30 -24.56 -24.12
C TRP A 135 -6.66 -25.70 -23.15
N ALA A 136 -7.16 -25.37 -21.96
CA ALA A 136 -7.63 -26.36 -20.99
C ALA A 136 -8.81 -27.18 -21.55
N SER A 137 -9.72 -26.57 -22.31
CA SER A 137 -10.85 -27.27 -22.95
C SER A 137 -10.44 -28.29 -24.00
N LYS A 138 -9.26 -28.12 -24.63
CA LYS A 138 -8.73 -29.00 -25.67
C LYS A 138 -7.81 -30.11 -25.13
N ARG A 139 -7.48 -30.08 -23.84
CA ARG A 139 -6.61 -31.08 -23.21
C ARG A 139 -7.41 -32.30 -22.77
N ASN A 140 -6.96 -33.48 -23.18
CA ASN A 140 -7.45 -34.75 -22.63
C ASN A 140 -6.96 -34.90 -21.19
N ASN A 141 -7.79 -35.48 -20.31
CA ASN A 141 -7.50 -35.69 -18.88
C ASN A 141 -6.46 -36.79 -18.59
N ASP A 142 -5.55 -37.05 -19.54
CA ASP A 142 -4.62 -38.18 -19.53
C ASP A 142 -3.25 -37.82 -18.93
N VAL A 143 -3.06 -36.57 -18.46
CA VAL A 143 -1.82 -36.20 -17.77
C VAL A 143 -1.88 -36.64 -16.31
N GLN A 144 -0.93 -37.49 -15.94
CA GLN A 144 -0.77 -37.97 -14.57
C GLN A 144 -0.45 -36.82 -13.60
N LYS A 145 -0.92 -36.95 -12.35
CA LYS A 145 -0.60 -36.07 -11.24
C LYS A 145 0.92 -36.01 -11.00
N ALA A 146 1.43 -34.90 -10.47
CA ALA A 146 2.80 -34.84 -9.97
C ALA A 146 2.99 -35.86 -8.83
N THR A 147 4.08 -36.60 -8.86
CA THR A 147 4.48 -37.45 -7.75
C THR A 147 4.92 -36.57 -6.57
N VAL A 148 4.83 -37.08 -5.35
CA VAL A 148 5.25 -36.35 -4.14
C VAL A 148 6.70 -35.88 -4.26
N LYS A 149 7.58 -36.72 -4.83
CA LYS A 149 8.98 -36.37 -5.08
C LYS A 149 9.15 -35.22 -6.07
N GLU A 150 8.40 -35.22 -7.17
CA GLU A 150 8.42 -34.11 -8.14
C GLU A 150 7.93 -32.80 -7.52
N SER A 151 6.83 -32.84 -6.76
CA SER A 151 6.33 -31.65 -6.05
C SER A 151 7.33 -31.15 -5.02
N TRP A 152 7.96 -32.04 -4.24
CA TRP A 152 8.97 -31.65 -3.25
C TRP A 152 10.18 -30.98 -3.90
N ILE A 153 10.74 -31.56 -4.97
CA ILE A 153 11.85 -30.96 -5.71
C ILE A 153 11.47 -29.59 -6.26
N TYR A 154 10.25 -29.47 -6.81
CA TYR A 154 9.73 -28.19 -7.29
C TYR A 154 9.70 -27.13 -6.17
N PHE A 155 9.11 -27.44 -5.01
CA PHE A 155 9.04 -26.48 -3.91
C PHE A 155 10.40 -26.13 -3.33
N VAL A 156 11.34 -27.08 -3.24
CA VAL A 156 12.73 -26.78 -2.83
C VAL A 156 13.37 -25.77 -3.78
N MET A 157 13.25 -25.96 -5.10
CA MET A 157 13.78 -25.04 -6.10
C MET A 157 13.12 -23.67 -6.02
N VAL A 158 11.79 -23.63 -5.89
CA VAL A 158 11.04 -22.37 -5.80
C VAL A 158 11.38 -21.61 -4.51
N THR A 159 11.51 -22.31 -3.38
CA THR A 159 11.93 -21.70 -2.12
C THR A 159 13.36 -21.15 -2.22
N ALA A 160 14.28 -21.86 -2.88
CA ALA A 160 15.62 -21.34 -3.13
C ALA A 160 15.60 -20.05 -3.98
N ILE A 161 14.81 -20.03 -5.07
CA ILE A 161 14.62 -18.83 -5.90
C ILE A 161 14.03 -17.68 -5.08
N PHE A 162 13.03 -17.96 -4.24
CA PHE A 162 12.41 -16.96 -3.37
C PHE A 162 13.42 -16.37 -2.37
N ILE A 163 14.21 -17.21 -1.69
CA ILE A 163 15.23 -16.76 -0.74
C ILE A 163 16.30 -15.92 -1.45
N ILE A 164 16.75 -16.34 -2.63
CA ILE A 164 17.73 -15.57 -3.42
C ILE A 164 17.14 -14.22 -3.83
N ASN A 165 15.91 -14.18 -4.35
CA ASN A 165 15.25 -12.94 -4.74
C ASN A 165 15.05 -11.99 -3.55
N LEU A 166 14.66 -12.51 -2.39
CA LEU A 166 14.53 -11.74 -1.16
C LEU A 166 15.89 -11.26 -0.63
N GLY A 167 16.93 -12.08 -0.70
CA GLY A 167 18.29 -11.71 -0.31
C GLY A 167 18.86 -10.59 -1.19
N LEU A 168 18.61 -10.65 -2.51
CA LEU A 168 18.96 -9.57 -3.43
C LEU A 168 18.22 -8.27 -3.09
N ALA A 169 16.91 -8.37 -2.84
CA ALA A 169 16.07 -7.24 -2.42
C ALA A 169 16.56 -6.59 -1.11
N GLU A 170 16.89 -7.38 -0.09
CA GLU A 170 17.41 -6.89 1.20
C GLU A 170 18.82 -6.30 1.05
N SER A 171 19.65 -6.84 0.15
CA SER A 171 20.99 -6.29 -0.13
C SER A 171 20.92 -4.93 -0.84
N GLU A 172 19.94 -4.73 -1.73
CA GLU A 172 19.73 -3.47 -2.45
C GLU A 172 19.07 -2.42 -1.54
N ARG A 173 18.14 -2.85 -0.66
CA ARG A 173 17.47 -1.98 0.31
C ARG A 173 17.52 -2.63 1.70
N PRO A 174 18.56 -2.33 2.50
CA PRO A 174 18.64 -2.80 3.87
C PRO A 174 17.42 -2.37 4.66
N GLN A 175 16.95 -3.23 5.56
CA GLN A 175 15.79 -3.01 6.42
C GLN A 175 14.44 -2.97 5.65
N LEU A 176 14.38 -3.57 4.45
CA LEU A 176 13.23 -3.52 3.55
C LEU A 176 11.92 -3.86 4.25
N LEU A 177 11.88 -5.01 4.93
CA LEU A 177 10.66 -5.52 5.58
C LEU A 177 10.35 -4.86 6.93
N THR A 178 11.21 -3.96 7.41
CA THR A 178 10.99 -3.23 8.67
C THR A 178 10.50 -1.79 8.42
N ARG A 179 10.78 -1.22 7.25
CA ARG A 179 10.37 0.14 6.86
C ARG A 179 9.14 0.10 5.95
N SER A 180 8.01 -0.31 6.52
CA SER A 180 6.77 -0.60 5.79
C SER A 180 6.01 0.61 5.23
N PHE A 181 6.48 1.83 5.47
CA PHE A 181 5.76 3.06 5.11
C PHE A 181 5.86 3.38 3.62
N ASP A 182 6.94 2.95 2.97
CA ASP A 182 7.13 3.16 1.54
C ASP A 182 6.73 1.89 0.78
N ARG A 183 5.49 1.91 0.29
CA ARG A 183 4.88 0.79 -0.43
C ARG A 183 5.48 0.62 -1.82
N GLU A 184 5.92 1.69 -2.46
CA GLU A 184 6.63 1.63 -3.74
C GLU A 184 7.93 0.85 -3.57
N ILE A 185 8.71 1.12 -2.52
CA ILE A 185 9.91 0.36 -2.20
C ILE A 185 9.59 -1.13 -1.99
N LEU A 186 8.51 -1.47 -1.28
CA LEU A 186 8.11 -2.88 -1.11
C LEU A 186 7.74 -3.52 -2.44
N VAL A 187 6.82 -2.94 -3.21
CA VAL A 187 6.38 -3.51 -4.50
C VAL A 187 7.54 -3.62 -5.49
N LYS A 188 8.45 -2.64 -5.52
CA LYS A 188 9.65 -2.68 -6.36
C LYS A 188 10.56 -3.87 -6.06
N ASN A 189 10.70 -4.23 -4.78
CA ASN A 189 11.68 -5.22 -4.34
C ASN A 189 11.10 -6.63 -4.17
N ILE A 190 9.89 -6.77 -3.62
CA ILE A 190 9.26 -8.08 -3.35
C ILE A 190 8.08 -8.39 -4.27
N GLY A 191 7.60 -7.41 -5.03
CA GLY A 191 6.47 -7.58 -5.94
C GLY A 191 5.12 -7.38 -5.27
N ILE A 192 4.14 -7.02 -6.11
CA ILE A 192 2.81 -6.60 -5.70
C ILE A 192 2.05 -7.67 -4.91
N PHE A 193 2.17 -8.94 -5.31
CA PHE A 193 1.46 -10.01 -4.62
C PHE A 193 2.06 -10.33 -3.25
N ASN A 194 3.40 -10.36 -3.14
CA ASN A 194 4.06 -10.50 -1.85
C ASN A 194 3.76 -9.29 -0.94
N PHE A 195 3.67 -8.09 -1.51
CA PHE A 195 3.27 -6.90 -0.79
C PHE A 195 1.88 -7.05 -0.15
N HIS A 196 0.88 -7.57 -0.86
CA HIS A 196 -0.46 -7.82 -0.27
C HIS A 196 -0.43 -8.83 0.88
N ILE A 197 0.42 -9.86 0.79
CA ILE A 197 0.62 -10.81 1.90
C ILE A 197 1.30 -10.12 3.08
N TYR A 198 2.36 -9.36 2.81
CA TYR A 198 3.08 -8.60 3.82
C TYR A 198 2.16 -7.62 4.56
N ASP A 199 1.35 -6.87 3.81
CA ASP A 199 0.39 -5.91 4.34
C ASP A 199 -0.70 -6.61 5.18
N GLY A 200 -1.22 -7.76 4.74
CA GLY A 200 -2.15 -8.56 5.53
C GLY A 200 -1.55 -9.06 6.85
N VAL A 201 -0.29 -9.51 6.85
CA VAL A 201 0.44 -9.91 8.06
C VAL A 201 0.65 -8.71 8.99
N LEU A 202 1.06 -7.56 8.44
CA LEU A 202 1.28 -6.33 9.20
C LEU A 202 -0.02 -5.82 9.83
N GLN A 203 -1.12 -5.85 9.09
CA GLN A 203 -2.44 -5.47 9.57
C GLN A 203 -2.91 -6.37 10.70
N THR A 204 -2.70 -7.68 10.57
CA THR A 204 -3.01 -8.66 11.62
C THR A 204 -2.19 -8.36 12.88
N ARG A 205 -0.87 -8.22 12.76
CA ARG A 205 0.02 -7.89 13.89
C ARG A 205 -0.39 -6.60 14.59
N THR A 206 -0.71 -5.56 13.82
CA THR A 206 -1.12 -4.26 14.35
C THR A 206 -2.45 -4.35 15.09
N SER A 207 -3.41 -5.10 14.55
CA SER A 207 -4.72 -5.30 15.16
C SER A 207 -4.60 -6.11 16.46
N THR A 208 -3.81 -7.18 16.46
CA THR A 208 -3.56 -8.00 17.65
C THR A 208 -2.82 -7.22 18.74
N LYS A 209 -1.81 -6.42 18.40
CA LYS A 209 -1.12 -5.56 19.38
C LYS A 209 -2.07 -4.57 20.05
N LYS A 210 -2.97 -3.95 19.30
CA LYS A 210 -4.00 -3.05 19.88
C LYS A 210 -4.96 -3.79 20.81
N ALA A 211 -5.36 -5.01 20.44
CA ALA A 211 -6.27 -5.83 21.25
C ALA A 211 -5.61 -6.39 22.53
N LEU A 212 -4.31 -6.61 22.51
CA LEU A 212 -3.53 -7.16 23.63
C LEU A 212 -2.78 -6.10 24.46
N ALA A 213 -3.00 -4.81 24.19
CA ALA A 213 -2.37 -3.74 24.96
C ALA A 213 -2.87 -3.83 26.43
N ASN A 214 -1.96 -4.14 27.35
CA ASN A 214 -2.25 -4.33 28.77
C ASN A 214 -2.46 -3.00 29.50
N SER A 215 -3.17 -3.05 30.62
CA SER A 215 -3.42 -1.91 31.54
C SER A 215 -2.15 -1.21 32.02
N ASP A 216 -1.01 -1.88 32.01
CA ASP A 216 0.26 -1.35 32.52
C ASP A 216 0.83 -0.26 31.58
N GLU A 217 0.71 -0.43 30.26
CA GLU A 217 1.08 0.61 29.29
C GLU A 217 0.14 1.83 29.40
N LEU A 218 -1.15 1.59 29.70
CA LEU A 218 -2.09 2.68 29.98
C LEU A 218 -1.74 3.42 31.28
N THR A 219 -1.22 2.72 32.28
CA THR A 219 -0.79 3.32 33.55
C THR A 219 0.40 4.24 33.35
N GLU A 220 1.38 3.85 32.54
CA GLU A 220 2.52 4.70 32.19
C GLU A 220 2.08 5.97 31.44
N ILE A 221 1.20 5.83 30.44
CA ILE A 221 0.64 6.97 29.70
C ILE A 221 -0.14 7.89 30.66
N GLN A 222 -0.96 7.33 31.55
CA GLN A 222 -1.74 8.10 32.52
C GLN A 222 -0.83 8.86 33.49
N ASN A 223 0.23 8.23 34.00
CA ASN A 223 1.22 8.87 34.85
C ASN A 223 1.94 10.01 34.12
N TYR A 224 2.33 9.80 32.86
CA TYR A 224 2.94 10.84 32.04
C TYR A 224 1.98 12.01 31.82
N LEU A 225 0.70 11.75 31.50
CA LEU A 225 -0.32 12.78 31.31
C LEU A 225 -0.59 13.57 32.60
N MET A 226 -0.64 12.90 33.76
CA MET A 226 -0.81 13.58 35.05
C MET A 226 0.40 14.42 35.43
N ALA A 227 1.61 13.90 35.24
CA ALA A 227 2.86 14.59 35.57
C ALA A 227 3.10 15.82 34.68
N ASN A 228 2.69 15.77 33.41
CA ASN A 228 2.90 16.84 32.43
C ASN A 228 1.67 17.73 32.19
N LYS A 229 0.60 17.59 32.99
CA LYS A 229 -0.60 18.40 32.84
C LYS A 229 -0.30 19.86 33.18
N PRO A 230 -0.40 20.82 32.22
CA PRO A 230 -0.19 22.22 32.52
C PRO A 230 -1.28 22.73 33.47
N LYS A 231 -0.89 23.54 34.46
CA LYS A 231 -1.86 24.21 35.33
C LYS A 231 -2.73 25.18 34.50
N PRO A 232 -4.05 25.24 34.73
CA PRO A 232 -4.90 26.22 34.07
C PRO A 232 -4.42 27.64 34.37
N ASN A 233 -4.50 28.53 33.38
CA ASN A 233 -4.26 29.94 33.60
C ASN A 233 -5.44 30.53 34.37
N GLU A 234 -5.19 31.01 35.59
CA GLU A 234 -6.21 31.54 36.50
C GLU A 234 -7.06 32.67 35.88
N LYS A 235 -6.51 33.45 34.95
CA LYS A 235 -7.22 34.55 34.27
C LYS A 235 -8.15 34.07 33.16
N MET A 236 -7.90 32.89 32.59
CA MET A 236 -8.64 32.35 31.44
C MET A 236 -9.52 31.16 31.79
N PHE A 237 -9.31 30.54 32.95
CA PHE A 237 -10.08 29.38 33.38
C PHE A 237 -11.53 29.77 33.64
N GLY A 238 -12.48 29.07 33.00
CA GLY A 238 -13.92 29.25 33.23
C GLY A 238 -14.58 30.45 32.55
N ILE A 239 -13.85 31.32 31.84
CA ILE A 239 -14.42 32.56 31.24
C ILE A 239 -15.55 32.31 30.22
N ALA A 240 -15.66 31.08 29.70
CA ALA A 240 -16.61 30.68 28.67
C ALA A 240 -17.52 29.48 29.06
N GLU A 241 -17.63 29.13 30.35
CA GLU A 241 -18.32 27.90 30.83
C GLU A 241 -19.74 27.69 30.29
N LYS A 242 -20.50 28.77 30.07
CA LYS A 242 -21.90 28.72 29.61
C LYS A 242 -22.11 29.31 28.21
N ARG A 243 -21.04 29.38 27.40
CA ARG A 243 -21.10 29.95 26.05
C ARG A 243 -21.14 28.84 25.00
N ASN A 244 -21.77 29.13 23.87
CA ASN A 244 -21.72 28.25 22.71
C ASN A 244 -20.31 28.27 22.09
N VAL A 245 -19.85 27.11 21.64
CA VAL A 245 -18.59 26.96 20.92
C VAL A 245 -18.91 26.74 19.44
N ILE A 246 -18.41 27.62 18.58
CA ILE A 246 -18.52 27.49 17.12
C ILE A 246 -17.12 27.20 16.59
N PHE A 247 -16.96 26.06 15.93
CA PHE A 247 -15.71 25.66 15.30
C PHE A 247 -15.82 25.83 13.78
N VAL A 248 -14.86 26.54 13.18
CA VAL A 248 -14.80 26.76 11.74
C VAL A 248 -13.51 26.12 11.22
N SER A 249 -13.65 25.09 10.38
CA SER A 249 -12.52 24.47 9.69
C SER A 249 -12.28 25.18 8.36
N MET A 250 -11.11 25.79 8.19
CA MET A 250 -10.71 26.39 6.92
C MET A 250 -9.93 25.38 6.10
N GLU A 251 -10.61 24.76 5.14
CA GLU A 251 -10.05 23.71 4.29
C GLU A 251 -8.79 24.19 3.56
N SER A 252 -7.72 23.38 3.60
CA SER A 252 -6.46 23.61 2.88
C SER A 252 -5.83 25.01 3.05
N THR A 253 -6.19 25.75 4.10
CA THR A 253 -5.73 27.13 4.31
C THR A 253 -4.46 27.14 5.15
N GLN A 254 -3.39 27.71 4.62
CA GLN A 254 -2.09 27.84 5.29
C GLN A 254 -1.87 29.27 5.80
N SER A 255 -1.08 29.44 6.86
CA SER A 255 -0.88 30.76 7.49
C SER A 255 -0.19 31.79 6.58
N PHE A 256 0.48 31.37 5.51
CA PHE A 256 1.17 32.28 4.60
C PHE A 256 0.23 33.18 3.80
N VAL A 257 -1.08 32.89 3.73
CA VAL A 257 -2.03 33.77 3.02
C VAL A 257 -2.58 34.90 3.91
N VAL A 258 -2.29 34.86 5.21
CA VAL A 258 -2.73 35.85 6.19
C VAL A 258 -1.83 37.07 6.08
N ASN A 259 -2.44 38.26 5.99
CA ASN A 259 -1.81 39.56 5.76
C ASN A 259 -1.01 39.68 4.45
N GLU A 260 -1.19 38.74 3.52
CA GLU A 260 -0.52 38.80 2.21
C GLU A 260 -1.40 39.45 1.14
N ARG A 261 -0.72 39.98 0.11
CA ARG A 261 -1.33 40.62 -1.05
C ARG A 261 -0.87 39.97 -2.35
N LEU A 262 -1.78 39.84 -3.29
CA LEU A 262 -1.49 39.43 -4.67
C LEU A 262 -1.93 40.55 -5.60
N ASN A 263 -1.02 41.06 -6.44
CA ASN A 263 -1.28 42.17 -7.36
C ASN A 263 -1.85 43.45 -6.69
N GLY A 264 -1.51 43.67 -5.42
CA GLY A 264 -1.96 44.83 -4.64
C GLY A 264 -3.26 44.60 -3.85
N GLU A 265 -3.97 43.49 -4.08
CA GLU A 265 -5.20 43.13 -3.35
C GLU A 265 -4.92 42.12 -2.23
N GLU A 266 -5.63 42.23 -1.12
CA GLU A 266 -5.47 41.30 0.01
C GLU A 266 -6.06 39.93 -0.30
N ILE A 267 -5.32 38.87 0.03
CA ILE A 267 -5.75 37.49 -0.23
C ILE A 267 -6.87 37.08 0.74
N THR A 268 -6.80 37.53 2.00
CA THR A 268 -7.76 37.13 3.06
C THR A 268 -8.25 38.32 3.91
N PRO A 269 -8.89 39.34 3.31
CA PRO A 269 -9.20 40.60 3.98
C PRO A 269 -10.03 40.42 5.27
N PHE A 270 -11.09 39.61 5.22
CA PHE A 270 -11.91 39.34 6.42
C PHE A 270 -11.12 38.62 7.53
N LEU A 271 -10.23 37.70 7.17
CA LEU A 271 -9.42 36.96 8.14
C LEU A 271 -8.35 37.86 8.77
N ASN A 272 -7.74 38.74 7.97
CA ASN A 272 -6.79 39.75 8.42
C ASN A 272 -7.46 40.66 9.47
N ASP A 273 -8.65 41.17 9.16
CA ASP A 273 -9.45 41.99 10.07
C ASP A 273 -9.86 41.23 11.34
N PHE A 274 -10.20 39.95 11.18
CA PHE A 274 -10.62 39.11 12.30
C PHE A 274 -9.50 38.88 13.33
N ILE A 275 -8.26 38.77 12.85
CA ILE A 275 -7.06 38.50 13.67
C ILE A 275 -6.40 39.80 14.17
N GLY A 276 -6.47 40.90 13.40
CA GLY A 276 -5.67 42.11 13.59
C GLY A 276 -6.14 43.14 14.62
N VAL A 277 -7.31 42.99 15.26
CA VAL A 277 -7.89 44.03 16.14
C VAL A 277 -7.82 43.65 17.63
N PRO A 278 -7.37 44.56 18.54
CA PRO A 278 -7.40 44.36 20.00
C PRO A 278 -8.83 44.53 20.56
N SER A 279 -9.75 43.66 20.14
CA SER A 279 -11.16 43.64 20.55
C SER A 279 -11.51 42.35 21.31
N GLY A 280 -10.69 41.99 22.31
CA GLY A 280 -10.93 40.79 23.13
C GLY A 280 -10.80 39.45 22.38
N LYS A 281 -10.16 39.46 21.20
CA LYS A 281 -9.90 38.29 20.37
C LYS A 281 -8.45 37.82 20.53
N CYS A 282 -8.22 36.52 20.50
CA CYS A 282 -6.90 35.91 20.58
C CYS A 282 -6.59 35.23 19.24
N GLY A 283 -5.53 35.69 18.56
CA GLY A 283 -5.01 35.09 17.33
C GLY A 283 -3.65 34.43 17.58
N PHE A 284 -3.40 33.30 16.91
CA PHE A 284 -2.11 32.61 16.96
C PHE A 284 -1.44 32.71 15.59
N THR A 285 -0.23 33.27 15.54
CA THR A 285 0.59 33.36 14.32
C THR A 285 1.52 32.16 14.14
N THR A 286 1.55 31.24 15.12
CA THR A 286 2.38 30.03 15.08
C THR A 286 1.54 28.85 15.53
N LEU A 287 0.67 28.38 14.65
CA LEU A 287 -0.10 27.16 14.84
C LEU A 287 0.25 26.20 13.70
N ASN A 288 0.87 25.08 14.05
CA ASN A 288 1.23 24.06 13.07
C ASN A 288 0.13 23.02 13.01
N TYR A 289 -0.31 22.69 11.80
CA TYR A 289 -1.13 21.52 11.57
C TYR A 289 -0.28 20.26 11.79
N PHE A 290 -0.72 19.39 12.69
CA PHE A 290 -0.18 18.04 12.84
C PHE A 290 -1.05 17.06 12.07
N PHE A 291 -1.00 17.13 10.74
CA PHE A 291 -1.57 16.12 9.87
C PHE A 291 -0.45 15.28 9.27
N GLY A 292 -0.56 13.96 9.42
CA GLY A 292 0.42 13.02 8.91
C GLY A 292 0.15 11.60 9.38
N ASN A 293 0.49 10.62 8.55
CA ASN A 293 0.43 9.20 8.90
C ASN A 293 1.58 8.86 9.86
N LYS A 294 1.43 9.22 11.15
CA LYS A 294 2.25 8.95 12.36
C LYS A 294 3.80 8.98 12.33
N ASN A 295 4.49 9.08 11.19
CA ASN A 295 5.94 8.87 11.11
C ASN A 295 6.73 9.92 10.32
N LEU A 296 6.12 11.05 9.94
CA LEU A 296 6.90 12.20 9.49
C LEU A 296 7.36 12.97 10.73
N ALA A 297 8.57 12.63 11.18
CA ALA A 297 9.29 13.32 12.23
C ALA A 297 9.34 14.83 11.94
N SER A 298 9.07 15.61 12.99
CA SER A 298 9.17 17.06 13.02
C SER A 298 10.55 17.57 12.59
N PRO A 299 10.65 18.61 11.73
CA PRO A 299 11.81 19.46 11.75
C PRO A 299 11.68 20.41 12.94
N THR A 300 12.51 20.19 13.95
CA THR A 300 12.89 21.19 14.95
C THR A 300 13.36 22.47 14.25
N LEU A 301 12.53 23.51 14.22
CA LEU A 301 13.01 24.86 13.94
C LEU A 301 13.49 25.48 15.24
N SER A 302 14.82 25.48 15.44
CA SER A 302 15.46 26.15 16.55
C SER A 302 15.15 27.65 16.50
N ARG A 303 14.55 28.18 17.57
CA ARG A 303 14.49 29.63 17.85
C ARG A 303 15.90 30.22 17.78
N ARG A 304 16.16 31.09 16.82
CA ARG A 304 17.11 32.19 17.00
C ARG A 304 16.32 33.44 17.31
N SER A 305 16.20 33.78 18.58
CA SER A 305 15.92 35.14 19.01
C SER A 305 17.13 36.01 18.63
N LYS A 306 16.95 36.93 17.68
CA LYS A 306 17.77 38.14 17.66
C LYS A 306 16.87 39.28 18.09
N VAL A 307 17.12 39.72 19.32
CA VAL A 307 16.80 41.05 19.81
C VAL A 307 17.81 41.99 19.18
N SER A 308 17.33 42.91 18.34
CA SER A 308 17.83 44.27 18.12
C SER A 308 16.88 44.96 17.17
#